data_AF-B2UQY8-F1
#
_entry.id   AF-B2UQY8-F1
#
_cell.length_a   1.000
_cell.length_b   1.000
_cell.length_c   1.000
_cell.angle_alpha   90.00
_cell.angle_beta   90.00
_cell.angle_gamma   90.00
#
_symmetry.space_group_name_H-M   'P 1'
#
loop_
_entity.id
_entity.type
_entity.pdbx_description
1 polymer ?
#
loop_
_entity_poly.entity_id
_entity_poly.type
_entity_poly.pdbx_seq_one_letter_code
_entity_poly.pdbx_strand_id
1 'polypeptide(L)' 'MFRKISQFIAEVKGELKKTTWPWESDPKVKGFKKFRELWGSTLVVLIAMVFLGAFVASFDIFLHSVVNYLIQLAI' A
#
# COMPACT_ATOMS: atom_id res chain seq x y z
N MET A 1 7.86 18.09 33.76
CA MET A 1 7.71 17.78 32.32
C MET A 1 8.87 16.95 31.76
N PHE A 2 10.13 17.30 32.03
CA PHE A 2 11.31 16.59 31.50
C PHE A 2 11.32 15.07 31.69
N ARG A 3 10.86 14.56 32.84
CA ARG A 3 10.79 13.10 33.10
C ARG A 3 9.82 12.35 32.17
N LYS A 4 8.69 12.96 31.81
CA LYS A 4 7.72 12.36 30.88
C LYS A 4 8.28 12.31 29.46
N ILE A 5 9.01 13.35 29.07
CA ILE A 5 9.68 13.41 27.76
C ILE A 5 10.78 12.35 27.67
N SER A 6 11.60 12.19 28.72
CA SER A 6 12.65 11.16 28.69
C SER A 6 12.08 9.73 28.69
N GLN A 7 10.96 9.48 29.36
CA GLN A 7 10.25 8.19 29.29
C GLN A 7 9.72 7.93 27.88
N PHE A 8 9.06 8.91 27.26
CA PHE A 8 8.56 8.79 25.89
C PHE A 8 9.69 8.50 24.89
N ILE A 9 10.83 9.20 24.99
CA ILE A 9 11.98 8.94 24.11
C ILE A 9 12.54 7.54 24.34
N ALA A 10 12.58 7.05 25.58
CA ALA A 10 13.05 5.70 25.89
C ALA A 10 12.12 4.62 25.32
N GLU A 11 10.80 4.82 25.40
CA GLU A 11 9.80 3.93 24.80
C GLU A 11 9.89 3.92 23.28
N VAL A 12 9.93 5.10 22.65
CA VAL A 12 10.09 5.23 21.19
C VAL A 12 11.37 4.55 20.72
N LYS A 13 12.49 4.73 21.43
CA LYS A 13 13.75 4.04 21.11
C LYS A 13 13.63 2.52 21.26
N GLY A 14 12.85 2.04 22.23
CA GLY A 14 12.54 0.62 22.41
C GLY A 14 11.73 0.05 21.24
N GLU A 15 10.73 0.77 20.76
CA GLU A 15 9.91 0.36 19.61
C GLU A 15 10.66 0.45 18.27
N LEU A 16 11.45 1.51 18.05
CA LEU A 16 12.28 1.68 16.84
C LEU A 16 13.36 0.59 16.69
N LYS A 17 13.68 -0.16 17.74
CA LYS A 17 14.59 -1.31 17.66
C LYS A 17 13.90 -2.57 17.11
N LYS A 18 12.57 -2.63 17.17
CA LYS A 18 11.78 -3.77 16.69
C LYS A 18 11.42 -3.66 15.21
N THR A 19 11.53 -2.47 14.64
CA THR A 19 11.26 -2.23 13.22
C THR A 19 12.40 -2.71 12.33
N THR A 20 12.06 -3.33 11.21
CA THR A 20 13.03 -3.70 10.18
C THR A 20 13.43 -2.47 9.37
N TRP A 21 14.65 -1.98 9.56
CA TRP A 21 15.12 -0.81 8.82
C TRP A 21 15.70 -1.19 7.46
N PRO A 22 15.43 -0.41 6.40
CA PRO A 22 15.92 -0.70 5.05
C PRO A 22 17.44 -0.56 4.92
N TRP A 23 18.14 -0.02 5.92
CA TRP A 23 19.60 0.06 5.95
C TRP A 23 20.28 -1.03 6.80
N GLU A 24 19.56 -1.71 7.70
CA GLU A 24 20.08 -2.73 8.63
C GLU A 24 20.31 -4.11 7.99
N SER A 25 20.05 -4.24 6.70
CA SER A 25 20.21 -5.48 5.96
C SER A 25 21.66 -5.96 6.00
N ASP A 26 21.79 -7.22 6.42
CA ASP A 26 23.00 -8.04 6.49
C ASP A 26 24.10 -7.57 5.51
N PRO A 27 25.31 -7.17 5.97
CA PRO A 27 26.36 -6.58 5.13
C PRO A 27 26.83 -7.49 3.97
N LYS A 28 26.43 -8.76 3.99
CA LYS A 28 26.63 -9.75 2.94
C LYS A 28 25.62 -9.64 1.78
N VAL A 29 24.46 -9.03 2.00
CA VAL A 29 23.36 -8.94 1.03
C VAL A 29 23.43 -7.57 0.34
N LYS A 30 24.13 -7.53 -0.80
CA LYS A 30 24.26 -6.31 -1.63
C LYS A 30 23.18 -6.26 -2.73
N GLY A 31 22.73 -5.05 -3.07
CA GLY A 31 21.89 -4.78 -4.25
C GLY A 31 20.41 -5.14 -4.11
N PHE A 32 19.77 -5.53 -5.22
CA PHE A 32 18.31 -5.73 -5.34
C PHE A 32 17.70 -6.73 -4.34
N LYS A 33 18.46 -7.71 -3.85
CA LYS A 33 17.99 -8.64 -2.80
C LYS A 33 17.73 -7.95 -1.45
N LYS A 34 18.36 -6.80 -1.19
CA LYS A 34 18.16 -5.96 0.00
C LYS A 34 16.74 -5.40 0.08
N PHE A 35 16.15 -5.08 -1.07
CA PHE A 35 14.84 -4.45 -1.16
C PHE A 35 13.72 -5.45 -1.50
N ARG A 36 13.94 -6.75 -1.27
CA ARG A 36 12.98 -7.79 -1.64
C ARG A 36 11.61 -7.59 -0.98
N GLU A 37 11.60 -7.18 0.28
CA GLU A 37 10.35 -6.90 1.02
C GLU A 37 9.66 -5.63 0.51
N LEU A 38 10.44 -4.61 0.15
CA LEU A 38 9.92 -3.36 -0.41
C LEU A 38 9.32 -3.60 -1.79
N TRP A 39 10.06 -4.24 -2.70
CA TRP A 39 9.55 -4.55 -4.04
C TRP A 39 8.39 -5.55 -4.00
N GLY A 40 8.43 -6.54 -3.11
CA GLY A 40 7.33 -7.49 -2.91
C GLY A 40 6.05 -6.77 -2.48
N SER A 41 6.15 -5.87 -1.51
CA SER A 41 5.00 -5.09 -1.03
C SER A 41 4.47 -4.14 -2.10
N THR A 42 5.35 -3.41 -2.79
CA THR A 42 4.94 -2.50 -3.88
C THR A 42 4.28 -3.24 -5.04
N LEU A 43 4.81 -4.39 -5.42
CA LEU A 43 4.25 -5.19 -6.51
C LEU A 43 2.84 -5.68 -6.19
N VAL A 44 2.61 -6.17 -4.96
CA VAL A 44 1.27 -6.60 -4.52
C VAL A 44 0.29 -5.44 -4.55
N VAL A 45 0.70 -4.26 -4.06
CA VAL A 45 -0.16 -3.07 -4.06
C VAL A 45 -0.48 -2.61 -5.49
N LEU A 46 0.49 -2.63 -6.40
CA LEU A 46 0.25 -2.31 -7.81
C LEU A 46 -0.75 -3.26 -8.46
N ILE A 47 -0.60 -4.57 -8.23
CA ILE A 47 -1.52 -5.57 -8.76
C ILE A 47 -2.93 -5.35 -8.21
N ALA A 48 -3.07 -5.10 -6.90
CA ALA A 48 -4.35 -4.81 -6.27
C ALA A 48 -5.01 -3.54 -6.84
N MET A 49 -4.25 -2.48 -7.06
CA MET A 49 -4.76 -1.23 -7.66
C MET A 49 -5.27 -1.45 -9.08
N VAL A 50 -4.56 -2.23 -9.89
CA VAL A 50 -4.98 -2.55 -11.26
C VAL A 50 -6.26 -3.38 -11.26
N PHE A 51 -6.36 -4.42 -10.42
CA PHE A 51 -7.58 -5.22 -10.33
C PHE A 51 -8.78 -4.42 -9.83
N LEU A 52 -8.59 -3.57 -8.83
CA LEU A 52 -9.64 -2.69 -8.33
C LEU A 52 -10.11 -1.72 -9.43
N GLY A 53 -9.18 -1.10 -10.16
CA GLY A 53 -9.50 -0.21 -11.27
C GLY A 53 -10.26 -0.93 -12.39
N ALA A 54 -9.83 -2.14 -12.76
CA ALA A 54 -10.52 -2.94 -13.76
C ALA A 54 -11.95 -3.33 -13.33
N PHE A 55 -12.13 -3.69 -12.05
CA PHE A 55 -13.45 -3.98 -11.49
C PHE A 55 -14.36 -2.75 -11.58
N VAL A 56 -13.94 -1.61 -11.04
CA VAL A 56 -14.74 -0.37 -11.06
C VAL A 56 -15.10 0.03 -12.50
N ALA A 57 -14.12 0.03 -13.41
CA ALA A 57 -14.36 0.37 -14.81
C ALA A 57 -15.36 -0.58 -15.51
N SER A 58 -15.34 -1.88 -15.20
CA SER A 58 -16.29 -2.84 -15.78
C SER A 58 -17.73 -2.55 -15.38
N PHE A 59 -17.96 -2.17 -14.12
CA PHE A 59 -19.29 -1.81 -13.62
C PHE A 59 -19.75 -0.47 -14.15
N ASP A 60 -18.86 0.51 -14.27
CA ASP A 60 -19.18 1.81 -14.87
C ASP A 60 -19.65 1.65 -16.32
N ILE A 61 -18.95 0.85 -17.13
CA ILE A 61 -19.35 0.57 -18.51
C ILE A 61 -20.70 -0.15 -18.56
N PHE A 62 -20.89 -1.17 -17.73
CA PHE A 62 -22.13 -1.93 -17.67
C PHE A 62 -23.32 -1.02 -17.31
N LEU A 63 -23.20 -0.23 -16.24
CA LEU A 63 -24.24 0.69 -15.80
C LEU A 63 -24.50 1.78 -16.84
N HIS A 64 -23.47 2.33 -17.46
CA HIS A 64 -23.62 3.30 -18.55
C HIS A 64 -24.42 2.72 -19.72
N SER A 65 -24.16 1.46 -20.11
CA SER A 65 -24.93 0.77 -21.15
C SER A 65 -26.40 0.55 -20.75
N VAL A 66 -26.65 0.12 -19.50
CA VAL A 66 -28.02 -0.10 -18.99
C VAL A 66 -28.79 1.21 -18.93
N VAL A 67 -28.20 2.27 -18.39
CA VAL A 67 -28.85 3.58 -18.28
C VAL A 67 -29.16 4.14 -19.67
N ASN A 68 -28.22 4.08 -20.61
CA ASN A 68 -28.48 4.55 -21.98
C ASN A 68 -29.59 3.76 -22.67
N TYR A 69 -29.64 2.43 -22.45
CA TYR A 69 -30.73 1.61 -22.97
C TYR A 69 -32.09 2.01 -22.38
N LEU A 70 -32.15 2.26 -21.07
CA LEU A 70 -33.39 2.71 -20.40
C LEU A 70 -33.84 4.10 -20.88
N ILE A 71 -32.90 5.02 -21.11
CA ILE A 71 -33.21 6.35 -21.66
C ILE A 71 -33.80 6.23 -23.07
N GLN A 72 -33.22 5.38 -23.93
CA GLN A 72 -33.74 5.16 -25.29
C GLN A 72 -35.13 4.50 -25.32
N LEU A 73 -35.48 3.71 -24.30
CA LEU A 73 -36.80 3.10 -24.18
C LEU A 73 -37.85 4.08 -23.65
N ALA A 74 -37.44 5.07 -22.86
CA ALA A 74 -38.32 6.04 -22.22
C ALA A 74 -38.69 7.23 -23.12
N ILE A 75 -37.91 7.47 -24.19
CA ILE A 75 -38.15 8.47 -25.24
C ILE A 75 -38.84 7.79 -26.42
#